data_AF-A0AAW5K616-F1
#
_entry.id   AF-A0AAW5K616-F1
#
_cell.length_a   1.000
_cell.length_b   1.000
_cell.length_c   1.000
_cell.angle_alpha   90.00
_cell.angle_beta   90.00
_cell.angle_gamma   90.00
#
_symmetry.space_group_name_H-M   'P 1'
#
loop_
_entity.id
_entity.type
_entity.pdbx_description
1 polymer ?
#
loop_
_entity_poly.entity_id
_entity_poly.type
_entity_poly.pdbx_seq_one_letter_code
_entity_poly.pdbx_strand_id
1 'polypeptide(L)'
;MIDLVSLWRDAKADTPVCTVTGTTKNMILNAMMDGAHSYEAMAKATPLCADNECAERNPSGRGCRENVEALISIYLPVYEMMTEGGGCRHSKPQPKPDGCSGTRTDACGGCTGCGE
;
A
#
# COMPACT_ATOMS: atom_id res chain seq x y z
N MET A 1 18.20 16.50 -12.57
CA MET A 1 17.34 16.29 -11.40
C MET A 1 16.77 14.89 -11.51
N ILE A 2 16.88 14.05 -10.48
CA ILE A 2 16.33 12.68 -10.53
C ILE A 2 14.80 12.77 -10.56
N ASP A 3 14.17 12.05 -11.49
CA ASP A 3 12.73 11.84 -11.48
C ASP A 3 12.38 10.74 -10.47
N LEU A 4 11.81 11.15 -9.33
CA LEU A 4 11.41 10.24 -8.27
C LEU A 4 10.29 9.29 -8.71
N VAL A 5 9.41 9.72 -9.62
CA VAL A 5 8.27 8.90 -10.05
C VAL A 5 8.76 7.69 -10.83
N SER A 6 9.60 7.92 -11.84
CA SER A 6 10.19 6.83 -12.63
C SER A 6 11.09 5.94 -11.77
N LEU A 7 11.93 6.54 -10.91
CA LEU A 7 12.77 5.78 -9.97
C LEU A 7 11.94 4.82 -9.12
N TRP A 8 10.89 5.31 -8.47
CA TRP A 8 10.10 4.51 -7.55
C TRP A 8 9.19 3.50 -8.23
N ARG A 9 8.78 3.73 -9.50
CA ARG A 9 8.08 2.71 -10.30
C ARG A 9 8.99 1.52 -10.59
N ASP A 10 10.23 1.78 -10.99
CA ASP A 10 11.19 0.74 -11.41
C ASP A 10 11.95 0.10 -10.23
N ALA A 11 11.99 0.76 -9.08
CA ALA A 11 12.65 0.27 -7.87
C ALA A 11 12.07 -1.08 -7.42
N LYS A 12 12.95 -1.99 -7.01
CA LYS A 12 12.57 -3.28 -6.42
C LYS A 12 11.89 -3.09 -5.06
N ALA A 13 11.10 -4.07 -4.64
CA ALA A 13 10.35 -4.02 -3.38
C ALA A 13 11.26 -3.86 -2.14
N ASP A 14 12.47 -4.42 -2.17
CA ASP A 14 13.49 -4.34 -1.11
C ASP A 14 14.33 -3.05 -1.16
N THR A 15 14.09 -2.16 -2.13
CA THR A 15 14.84 -0.91 -2.24
C THR A 15 14.56 -0.01 -1.02
N PRO A 16 15.60 0.50 -0.33
CA PRO A 16 15.42 1.32 0.86
C PRO A 16 14.86 2.70 0.51
N VAL A 17 13.75 3.06 1.15
CA VAL A 17 13.12 4.39 1.17
C VAL A 17 13.78 5.28 2.22
N CYS A 18 14.20 4.69 3.34
CA CYS A 18 15.02 5.31 4.37
C CYS A 18 16.23 4.43 4.66
N THR A 19 17.41 4.87 4.24
CA THR A 19 18.68 4.14 4.47
C THR A 19 19.14 4.13 5.93
N VAL A 20 18.59 5.00 6.79
CA VAL A 20 18.92 5.03 8.22
C VAL A 20 18.16 3.96 9.01
N THR A 21 16.85 3.83 8.78
CA THR A 21 16.00 2.88 9.50
C THR A 21 15.88 1.52 8.79
N GLY A 22 16.25 1.46 7.51
CA GLY A 22 16.08 0.28 6.67
C GLY A 22 14.67 0.12 6.11
N THR A 23 13.78 1.11 6.25
CA THR A 23 12.43 1.04 5.67
C THR A 23 12.51 0.92 4.15
N THR A 24 11.87 -0.11 3.62
CA THR A 24 11.88 -0.46 2.19
C THR A 24 10.61 -0.02 1.47
N LYS A 25 10.63 -0.03 0.13
CA LYS A 25 9.44 0.20 -0.71
C LYS A 25 8.28 -0.72 -0.30
N ASN A 26 8.55 -2.01 -0.07
CA ASN A 26 7.53 -2.98 0.31
C ASN A 26 6.84 -2.61 1.64
N MET A 27 7.60 -2.12 2.62
CA MET A 27 7.04 -1.70 3.90
C MET A 27 6.08 -0.52 3.75
N ILE A 28 6.43 0.47 2.91
CA ILE A 28 5.54 1.60 2.60
C ILE A 28 4.27 1.13 1.88
N LEU A 29 4.40 0.23 0.89
CA LEU A 29 3.25 -0.30 0.17
C LEU A 29 2.31 -1.10 1.07
N ASN A 30 2.84 -1.91 1.98
CA ASN A 30 2.02 -2.65 2.95
C ASN A 30 1.29 -1.70 3.91
N ALA A 31 1.98 -0.68 4.44
CA ALA A 31 1.35 0.33 5.27
C ALA A 31 0.22 1.08 4.53
N MET A 32 0.37 1.30 3.23
CA MET A 32 -0.69 1.86 2.38
C MET A 32 -1.89 0.94 2.32
N MET A 33 -1.68 -0.36 2.10
CA MET A 33 -2.76 -1.36 2.08
C MET A 33 -3.50 -1.46 3.42
N ASP A 34 -2.79 -1.18 4.52
CA ASP A 34 -3.34 -1.11 5.88
C ASP A 34 -4.05 0.23 6.19
N GLY A 35 -4.11 1.16 5.23
CA GLY A 35 -4.85 2.41 5.32
C GLY A 35 -4.02 3.67 5.61
N ALA A 36 -2.68 3.58 5.62
CA ALA A 36 -1.82 4.74 5.81
C ALA A 36 -1.69 5.54 4.50
N HIS A 37 -2.61 6.48 4.25
CA HIS A 37 -2.68 7.20 2.95
C HIS A 37 -2.04 8.60 2.95
N SER A 38 -1.42 9.02 4.06
CA SER A 38 -0.68 10.29 4.15
C SER A 38 0.73 10.06 4.68
N TYR A 39 1.63 11.02 4.47
CA TYR A 39 2.98 10.95 5.03
C TYR A 39 2.94 10.79 6.55
N GLU A 40 2.07 11.52 7.26
CA GLU A 40 1.94 11.44 8.71
C GLU A 40 1.44 10.08 9.17
N ALA A 41 0.54 9.45 8.42
CA ALA A 41 0.09 8.09 8.69
C ALA A 41 1.23 7.08 8.44
N MET A 42 1.97 7.24 7.35
CA MET A 42 3.13 6.41 7.01
C MET A 42 4.24 6.51 8.04
N ALA A 43 4.52 7.71 8.54
CA ALA A 43 5.54 7.95 9.57
C ALA A 43 5.16 7.33 10.93
N LYS A 44 3.86 7.11 11.18
CA LYS A 44 3.38 6.35 12.35
C LYS A 44 3.40 4.84 12.14
N ALA A 45 3.17 4.39 10.90
CA ALA A 45 3.07 2.98 10.55
C ALA A 45 4.43 2.33 10.23
N THR A 46 5.43 3.12 9.81
CA THR A 46 6.74 2.64 9.38
C THR A 46 7.86 3.43 10.05
N PRO A 47 9.01 2.82 10.34
CA PRO A 47 10.12 3.53 10.96
C PRO A 47 10.79 4.46 9.93
N LEU A 48 10.65 5.77 10.08
CA LEU A 48 11.33 6.77 9.25
C LEU A 48 12.28 7.60 10.12
N CYS A 49 13.40 8.05 9.56
CA CYS A 49 14.32 8.93 10.27
C CYS A 49 13.75 10.34 10.41
N ALA A 50 14.22 11.08 11.42
CA ALA A 50 13.88 12.48 11.60
C ALA A 50 14.62 13.35 10.56
N ASP A 51 14.05 14.52 10.25
CA ASP A 51 14.69 15.60 9.51
C ASP A 51 15.34 15.22 8.16
N ASN A 52 14.90 14.11 7.54
CA ASN A 52 15.39 13.66 6.24
C ASN A 52 16.92 13.42 6.17
N GLU A 53 17.58 13.11 7.30
CA GLU A 53 19.04 12.87 7.37
C GLU A 53 19.54 11.76 6.41
N CYS A 54 18.65 10.89 5.94
CA CYS A 54 18.97 9.86 4.95
C CYS A 54 19.17 10.37 3.52
N ALA A 55 18.95 11.67 3.24
CA ALA A 55 18.93 12.21 1.87
C ALA A 55 20.21 11.95 1.07
N GLU A 56 21.39 12.14 1.69
CA GLU A 56 22.69 11.97 1.02
C GLU A 56 23.03 10.50 0.75
N ARG A 57 22.45 9.58 1.54
CA ARG A 57 22.73 8.14 1.46
C ARG A 57 21.68 7.38 0.66
N ASN A 58 20.50 7.96 0.50
CA ASN A 58 19.43 7.35 -0.26
C ASN A 58 19.79 7.28 -1.75
N PRO A 59 19.47 6.16 -2.43
CA PRO A 59 19.70 6.03 -3.88
C PRO A 59 19.05 7.12 -4.73
N SER A 60 17.98 7.74 -4.22
CA SER A 60 17.28 8.85 -4.87
C SER A 60 17.99 10.20 -4.72
N GLY A 61 18.98 10.32 -3.83
CA GLY A 61 19.57 11.59 -3.41
C GLY A 61 18.58 12.50 -2.68
N ARG A 62 17.48 11.96 -2.15
CA ARG A 62 16.39 12.69 -1.50
C ARG A 62 16.00 12.04 -0.17
N GLY A 63 15.44 12.84 0.72
CA GLY A 63 14.98 12.40 2.03
C GLY A 63 13.87 11.35 1.95
N CYS A 64 13.68 10.60 3.03
CA CYS A 64 12.62 9.60 3.09
C CYS A 64 11.23 10.23 2.99
N ARG A 65 11.04 11.49 3.38
CA ARG A 65 9.78 12.21 3.16
C ARG A 65 9.42 12.31 1.69
N GLU A 66 10.31 12.86 0.87
CA GLU A 66 10.03 13.03 -0.56
C GLU A 66 9.89 11.69 -1.27
N ASN A 67 10.62 10.66 -0.83
CA ASN A 67 10.47 9.31 -1.35
C ASN A 67 9.08 8.71 -1.01
N VAL A 68 8.61 8.89 0.23
CA VAL A 68 7.27 8.43 0.65
C VAL A 68 6.17 9.20 -0.09
N GLU A 69 6.27 10.52 -0.20
CA GLU A 69 5.31 11.33 -0.95
C GLU A 69 5.24 10.91 -2.43
N ALA A 70 6.39 10.60 -3.04
CA ALA A 70 6.43 10.05 -4.39
C ALA A 70 5.72 8.69 -4.48
N LEU A 71 5.98 7.76 -3.55
CA LEU A 71 5.30 6.47 -3.50
C LEU A 71 3.78 6.61 -3.32
N ILE A 72 3.31 7.50 -2.45
CA ILE A 72 1.89 7.82 -2.28
C ILE A 72 1.30 8.29 -3.61
N SER A 73 1.95 9.24 -4.29
CA SER A 73 1.46 9.78 -5.57
C SER A 73 1.36 8.74 -6.69
N ILE A 74 2.19 7.70 -6.65
CA ILE A 74 2.21 6.63 -7.66
C ILE A 74 1.14 5.58 -7.36
N TYR A 75 1.07 5.13 -6.11
CA TYR A 75 0.40 3.88 -5.78
C TYR A 75 -0.96 4.07 -5.11
N LEU A 76 -1.20 5.19 -4.41
CA LEU A 76 -2.48 5.42 -3.76
C LEU A 76 -3.64 5.49 -4.77
N PRO A 77 -3.54 6.22 -5.91
CA PRO A 77 -4.61 6.23 -6.90
C PRO A 77 -4.87 4.84 -7.51
N VAL A 78 -3.82 4.02 -7.67
CA VAL A 78 -3.95 2.65 -8.20
C VAL A 78 -4.68 1.77 -7.18
N TYR A 79 -4.34 1.89 -5.89
CA TYR A 79 -5.01 1.19 -4.81
C TYR A 79 -6.49 1.60 -4.71
N GLU A 80 -6.80 2.89 -4.78
CA GLU A 80 -8.18 3.40 -4.76
C GLU A 80 -8.97 2.87 -5.95
N MET A 81 -8.44 2.91 -7.18
CA MET A 81 -9.11 2.32 -8.34
C MET A 81 -9.39 0.82 -8.18
N MET A 82 -8.44 0.06 -7.63
CA MET A 82 -8.62 -1.38 -7.38
C MET A 82 -9.65 -1.68 -6.28
N THR A 83 -9.81 -0.80 -5.30
CA THR A 83 -10.71 -0.99 -4.15
C THR A 83 -12.10 -0.39 -4.36
N GLU A 84 -12.23 0.66 -5.17
CA GLU A 84 -13.50 1.29 -5.56
C GLU A 84 -14.18 0.55 -6.73
N GLY A 85 -13.42 -0.12 -7.60
CA GLY A 85 -13.90 -0.83 -8.80
C GLY A 85 -14.65 -2.16 -8.58
N GLY A 86 -15.09 -2.48 -7.36
CA GLY A 86 -15.91 -3.68 -7.11
C GLY A 86 -15.13 -5.00 -6.98
N GLY A 87 -13.93 -4.99 -6.40
CA GLY A 87 -13.25 -6.20 -5.94
C GLY A 87 -13.85 -6.69 -4.63
N CYS A 88 -14.08 -8.00 -4.50
CA CYS A 88 -14.61 -8.66 -3.30
C CYS A 88 -13.97 -8.10 -2.02
N ARG A 89 -14.71 -7.28 -1.28
CA ARG A 89 -14.28 -6.80 0.04
C ARG A 89 -14.08 -8.02 0.93
N HIS A 90 -12.83 -8.39 1.19
CA HIS A 90 -12.47 -9.26 2.31
C HIS A 90 -12.60 -8.47 3.62
N SER A 91 -13.77 -7.88 3.86
CA SER A 91 -14.23 -7.65 5.23
C SER A 91 -14.21 -9.03 5.91
N LYS A 92 -13.83 -9.06 7.21
CA LYS A 92 -13.96 -10.26 8.05
C LYS A 92 -15.25 -11.01 7.67
N PRO A 93 -15.18 -12.33 7.41
CA PRO A 93 -16.31 -13.05 6.82
C PRO A 93 -17.57 -12.74 7.63
N GLN A 94 -18.52 -12.06 6.98
CA GLN A 94 -19.80 -11.80 7.63
C GLN A 94 -20.40 -13.14 8.04
N PRO A 95 -21.02 -13.21 9.23
CA PRO A 95 -21.76 -14.39 9.63
C PRO A 95 -22.81 -14.68 8.56
N LYS A 96 -22.96 -15.95 8.24
CA LYS A 96 -23.90 -16.45 7.25
C LYS A 96 -25.31 -15.93 7.59
N PRO A 97 -26.03 -15.29 6.66
CA PRO A 97 -27.40 -14.88 6.91
C PRO A 97 -28.28 -16.11 7.19
N ASP A 98 -29.18 -15.99 8.17
CA ASP A 98 -30.17 -17.01 8.52
C ASP A 98 -31.05 -17.29 7.29
N GLY A 99 -30.86 -18.46 6.68
CA GLY A 99 -31.60 -18.90 5.49
C GLY A 99 -30.77 -19.63 4.42
N CYS A 100 -29.44 -19.51 4.41
CA CYS A 100 -28.63 -20.33 3.51
C CYS A 100 -28.50 -21.76 4.04
N SER A 101 -28.84 -22.80 3.26
CA SER A 101 -28.74 -24.20 3.68
C SER A 101 -27.41 -24.89 3.29
N GLY A 102 -26.45 -24.19 2.67
CA GLY A 102 -25.18 -24.78 2.26
C GLY A 102 -24.07 -24.73 3.32
N THR A 103 -23.34 -25.82 3.52
CA THR A 103 -22.00 -25.82 4.13
C THR A 103 -21.06 -25.05 3.22
N ARG A 104 -20.38 -24.00 3.74
CA ARG A 104 -19.29 -23.30 3.03
C ARG A 104 -18.25 -24.35 2.65
N THR A 105 -18.22 -24.79 1.40
CA THR A 105 -17.01 -25.36 0.82
C THR A 105 -16.19 -24.20 0.26
N ASP A 106 -14.88 -24.26 0.45
CA ASP A 106 -13.86 -23.21 0.20
C ASP A 106 -13.70 -22.77 -1.26
N ALA A 107 -14.79 -22.65 -2.01
CA ALA A 107 -14.83 -22.24 -3.42
C ALA A 107 -15.66 -20.96 -3.63
N CYS A 108 -15.76 -20.07 -2.64
CA CYS A 108 -16.40 -18.76 -2.82
C CYS A 108 -15.44 -17.76 -3.48
N GLY A 109 -14.99 -18.08 -4.68
CA GLY A 109 -14.51 -17.10 -5.66
C GLY A 109 -15.56 -17.04 -6.78
N GLY A 110 -16.53 -16.14 -6.65
CA GLY A 110 -17.57 -16.03 -7.65
C GLY A 110 -18.62 -14.99 -7.29
N CYS A 111 -18.36 -13.73 -7.68
CA CYS A 111 -19.45 -12.80 -7.91
C CYS A 111 -20.22 -13.31 -9.14
N THR A 112 -21.37 -13.93 -8.93
CA THR A 112 -22.34 -14.17 -10.00
C THR A 112 -23.74 -13.93 -9.46
N GLY A 113 -24.30 -12.80 -9.90
CA GLY A 113 -25.73 -12.60 -10.13
C GLY A 113 -26.66 -12.72 -8.92
N CYS A 114 -27.11 -11.57 -8.41
CA CYS A 114 -28.49 -11.46 -7.96
C CYS A 114 -29.16 -10.48 -8.93
N GLY A 115 -29.85 -11.06 -9.92
CA GLY A 115 -30.78 -10.31 -10.75
C GLY A 115 -32.05 -9.99 -9.96
N GLU A 116 -32.67 -8.89 -10.36
CA GLU A 116 -34.13 -8.80 -10.52
C GLU A 116 -34.41 -8.49 -11.99
#